data_AF-A0AAU9KLZ7-F1
#
_entry.id   AF-A0AAU9KLZ7-F1
#
_cell.length_a   1.000
_cell.length_b   1.000
_cell.length_c   1.000
_cell.angle_alpha   90.00
_cell.angle_beta   90.00
_cell.angle_gamma   90.00
#
_symmetry.space_group_name_H-M   'P 1'
#
loop_
_entity.id
_entity.type
_entity.pdbx_description
1 polymer ?
#
loop_
_entity_poly.entity_id
_entity_poly.type
_entity_poly.pdbx_seq_one_letter_code
_entity_poly.pdbx_strand_id
1 'polypeptide(L)'
;MDIHEMSAVGLSQAQQEGLQKLLPILGPKGVEYLIAQGEEEVNKRIHILEEYNNALVEHVKAQMPSSAPSPMATMAQEVVRRPKPIQMEVDKFDGKEGDNLMLWFRQVESAMFIADITYEPYRVGFATGKLGGLAKQWAFTCGASLQDAFPTWADLKSSDDPAVCTAKPSTP
;
A
#
# COMPACT_ATOMS: atom_id res chain seq x y z
N MET A 1 11.91 23.02 -17.51
CA MET A 1 12.67 24.21 -17.11
C MET A 1 13.72 23.80 -16.10
N ASP A 2 14.98 23.92 -16.50
CA ASP A 2 16.14 23.69 -15.65
C ASP A 2 16.48 24.96 -14.84
N ILE A 3 17.21 24.77 -13.73
CA ILE A 3 17.66 25.86 -12.82
C ILE A 3 18.46 26.94 -13.59
N HIS A 4 19.18 26.53 -14.65
CA HIS A 4 19.92 27.43 -15.51
C HIS A 4 19.04 28.34 -16.40
N GLU A 5 17.79 27.94 -16.68
CA GLU A 5 16.87 28.73 -17.50
C GLU A 5 16.14 29.79 -16.65
N MET A 6 15.90 29.48 -15.37
CA MET A 6 15.30 30.41 -14.40
C MET A 6 16.23 31.58 -14.02
N SER A 7 17.55 31.43 -14.17
CA SER A 7 18.51 32.52 -13.91
C SER A 7 18.55 33.58 -15.03
N ALA A 8 18.00 33.28 -16.22
CA ALA A 8 17.99 34.20 -17.35
C ALA A 8 16.92 35.30 -17.23
N VAL A 9 15.94 35.13 -16.32
CA VAL A 9 14.76 36.01 -16.21
C VAL A 9 14.96 37.17 -15.20
N GLY A 10 16.15 37.32 -14.61
CA GLY A 10 16.44 38.42 -13.68
C GLY A 10 15.71 38.33 -12.33
N LEU A 11 15.19 37.14 -11.99
CA LEU A 11 14.53 36.87 -10.71
C LEU A 11 15.54 36.83 -9.55
N SER A 12 15.15 37.37 -8.40
CA SER A 12 15.93 37.27 -7.17
C SER A 12 16.03 35.83 -6.67
N GLN A 13 17.04 35.53 -5.85
CA GLN A 13 17.25 34.19 -5.27
C GLN A 13 16.01 33.68 -4.52
N ALA A 14 15.36 34.56 -3.75
CA ALA A 14 14.15 34.20 -3.00
C ALA A 14 12.99 33.82 -3.93
N GLN A 15 12.85 34.51 -5.07
CA GLN A 15 11.83 34.19 -6.07
C GLN A 15 12.11 32.87 -6.75
N GLN A 16 13.38 32.56 -7.04
CA GLN A 16 13.77 31.29 -7.61
C GLN A 16 13.43 30.14 -6.65
N GLU A 17 13.76 30.26 -5.37
CA GLU A 17 13.41 29.27 -4.35
C GLU A 17 11.89 29.11 -4.19
N GLY A 18 11.13 30.21 -4.21
CA GLY A 18 9.67 30.17 -4.18
C GLY A 18 9.07 29.45 -5.40
N LEU A 19 9.59 29.71 -6.60
CA LEU A 19 9.15 29.03 -7.82
C LEU A 19 9.55 27.54 -7.84
N GLN A 20 10.69 27.17 -7.25
CA GLN A 20 11.06 25.76 -7.07
C GLN A 20 10.05 25.00 -6.19
N LYS A 21 9.51 25.66 -5.15
CA LYS A 21 8.44 25.08 -4.32
C LYS A 21 7.11 24.95 -5.08
N LEU A 22 6.86 25.82 -6.06
CA LEU A 22 5.65 25.79 -6.90
C LEU A 22 5.76 24.83 -8.09
N LEU A 23 6.96 24.50 -8.54
CA LEU A 23 7.21 23.58 -9.66
C LEU A 23 6.49 22.23 -9.52
N PRO A 24 6.52 21.51 -8.38
CA PRO A 24 5.77 20.25 -8.25
C PRO A 24 4.24 20.44 -8.23
N ILE A 25 3.74 21.63 -7.91
CA ILE A 25 2.30 21.92 -7.82
C ILE A 25 1.74 22.32 -9.20
N LEU A 26 2.46 23.18 -9.93
CA LEU A 26 2.00 23.78 -11.18
C LEU A 26 2.60 23.10 -12.43
N GLY A 27 3.68 22.34 -12.25
CA GLY A 27 4.48 21.80 -13.34
C GLY A 27 5.29 22.89 -14.08
N PRO A 28 6.21 22.49 -14.98
CA PRO A 28 7.09 23.43 -15.70
C PRO A 28 6.33 24.49 -16.50
N LYS A 29 5.30 24.09 -17.27
CA LYS A 29 4.49 25.02 -18.07
C LYS A 29 3.68 26.00 -17.21
N GLY A 30 3.25 25.58 -16.03
CA GLY A 30 2.52 26.45 -15.10
C GLY A 30 3.44 27.51 -14.48
N VAL A 31 4.69 27.16 -14.22
CA VAL A 31 5.72 28.10 -13.76
C VAL A 31 6.09 29.09 -14.87
N GLU A 32 6.26 28.64 -16.11
CA GLU A 32 6.48 29.53 -17.27
C GLU A 32 5.38 30.57 -17.43
N TYR A 33 4.11 30.13 -17.35
CA TYR A 33 2.96 31.01 -17.42
C TYR A 33 2.95 32.02 -16.27
N LEU A 34 3.25 31.57 -15.04
CA LEU A 34 3.35 32.45 -13.87
C LEU A 34 4.43 33.52 -14.04
N ILE A 35 5.61 33.14 -14.53
CA ILE A 35 6.69 34.08 -14.82
C ILE A 35 6.25 35.10 -15.89
N ALA A 36 5.55 34.65 -16.93
CA ALA A 36 5.04 35.52 -17.99
C ALA A 36 3.97 36.52 -17.50
N GLN A 37 3.29 36.25 -16.38
CA GLN A 37 2.34 37.16 -15.77
C GLN A 37 3.01 38.32 -14.98
N GLY A 38 4.32 38.26 -14.79
CA GLY A 38 5.10 39.32 -14.17
C GLY A 38 5.39 39.07 -12.69
N GLU A 39 6.33 39.86 -12.17
CA GLU A 39 6.94 39.68 -10.86
C GLU A 39 5.94 39.80 -9.69
N GLU A 40 4.95 40.69 -9.80
CA GLU A 40 3.93 40.89 -8.78
C GLU A 40 3.09 39.63 -8.55
N GLU A 41 2.65 38.97 -9.63
CA GLU A 41 1.85 37.75 -9.55
C GLU A 41 2.70 36.56 -9.09
N VAL A 42 3.98 36.50 -9.49
CA VAL A 42 4.96 35.52 -8.96
C VAL A 42 5.06 35.67 -7.44
N ASN A 43 5.31 36.89 -6.94
CA ASN A 43 5.45 37.16 -5.52
C ASN A 43 4.16 36.86 -4.75
N LYS A 44 3.01 37.20 -5.31
CA LYS A 44 1.71 36.91 -4.71
C LYS A 44 1.49 35.40 -4.55
N ARG A 45 1.79 34.60 -5.58
CA ARG A 45 1.65 33.13 -5.49
C ARG A 45 2.62 32.50 -4.51
N ILE A 46 3.86 32.99 -4.46
CA ILE A 46 4.84 32.55 -3.46
C ILE A 46 4.34 32.88 -2.06
N HIS A 47 3.86 34.11 -1.84
CA HIS A 47 3.38 34.54 -0.53
C HIS A 47 2.19 33.71 -0.04
N ILE A 48 1.20 33.45 -0.91
CA ILE A 48 0.06 32.59 -0.58
C ILE A 48 0.51 31.17 -0.18
N LEU A 49 1.48 30.60 -0.91
CA LEU A 49 2.02 29.29 -0.58
C LEU A 49 2.76 29.31 0.77
N GLU A 50 3.51 30.36 1.05
CA GLU A 50 4.22 30.53 2.32
C GLU A 50 3.26 30.68 3.50
N GLU A 51 2.19 31.47 3.37
CA GLU A 51 1.16 31.59 4.40
C GLU A 51 0.50 30.25 4.70
N TYR A 52 0.13 29.51 3.66
CA TYR A 52 -0.46 28.18 3.82
C TYR A 52 0.49 27.22 4.54
N ASN A 53 1.76 27.18 4.14
CA ASN A 53 2.77 26.32 4.77
C ASN A 53 3.01 26.71 6.23
N ASN A 54 3.06 28.01 6.54
CA ASN A 54 3.24 28.49 7.90
C ASN A 54 2.02 28.15 8.79
N ALA A 55 0.80 28.32 8.27
CA ALA A 55 -0.42 27.94 8.97
C ALA A 55 -0.46 26.42 9.24
N LEU A 56 -0.01 25.61 8.29
CA LEU A 56 0.10 24.17 8.46
C LEU A 56 1.12 23.80 9.55
N VAL A 57 2.28 24.45 9.58
CA VAL A 57 3.29 24.25 10.62
C VAL A 57 2.75 24.62 12.00
N GLU A 58 2.05 25.75 12.14
CA GLU A 58 1.41 26.15 13.39
C GLU A 58 0.34 25.14 13.83
N HIS A 59 -0.46 24.63 12.90
CA HIS A 59 -1.46 23.61 13.20
C HIS A 59 -0.84 22.31 13.69
N VAL A 60 0.24 21.85 13.05
CA VAL A 60 1.00 20.66 13.47
C VAL A 60 1.63 20.90 14.84
N LYS A 61 2.21 22.08 15.09
CA LYS A 61 2.78 22.44 16.40
C LYS A 61 1.73 22.46 17.51
N ALA A 62 0.54 22.99 17.24
CA ALA A 62 -0.58 22.99 18.18
C ALA A 62 -1.11 21.57 18.50
N GLN A 63 -0.96 20.63 17.56
CA GLN A 63 -1.30 19.22 17.77
C GLN A 63 -0.20 18.44 18.49
N MET A 64 1.05 18.92 18.53
CA MET A 64 2.09 18.33 19.36
C MET A 64 1.83 18.70 20.83
N PRO A 65 1.56 17.75 21.75
CA PRO A 65 1.46 18.07 23.16
C PRO A 65 2.80 18.62 23.65
N SER A 66 2.79 19.89 24.08
CA SER A 66 3.91 20.52 24.78
C SER A 66 4.32 19.63 25.94
N SER A 67 5.57 19.17 25.91
CA SER A 67 6.17 18.27 26.87
C SER A 67 6.15 18.87 28.28
N ALA A 68 5.09 18.61 29.04
CA ALA A 68 5.12 18.58 30.48
C ALA A 68 5.41 17.12 30.89
N PRO A 69 6.36 16.86 31.82
CA PRO A 69 6.67 15.51 32.22
C PRO A 69 5.51 14.95 33.04
N SER A 70 4.65 14.13 32.42
CA SER A 70 3.86 13.15 33.16
C SER A 70 4.66 11.86 33.29
N PRO A 71 4.92 11.36 34.51
CA PRO A 71 5.48 10.04 34.67
C PRO A 71 4.37 9.03 34.38
N MET A 72 4.66 8.04 33.54
CA MET A 72 3.79 6.92 33.15
C MET A 72 2.57 7.27 32.28
N ALA A 73 2.77 7.22 30.96
CA ALA A 73 1.86 6.49 30.08
C ALA A 73 2.53 6.32 28.70
N THR A 74 2.98 5.09 28.46
CA THR A 74 2.95 4.42 27.16
C THR A 74 3.37 5.26 25.95
N MET A 75 4.68 5.24 25.72
CA MET A 75 5.28 5.35 24.39
C MET A 75 4.52 4.46 23.39
N ALA A 76 3.67 5.07 22.57
CA ALA A 76 3.21 4.46 21.33
C ALA A 76 3.25 5.55 20.27
N GLN A 77 4.34 5.51 19.51
CA GLN A 77 4.56 6.18 18.25
C GLN A 77 3.25 6.32 17.48
N GLU A 78 3.01 7.53 17.01
CA GLU A 78 2.09 7.82 15.91
C GLU A 78 2.66 7.18 14.64
N VAL A 79 2.62 5.85 14.60
CA VAL A 79 2.60 5.07 13.37
C VAL A 79 1.47 5.68 12.59
N VAL A 80 1.73 6.17 11.37
CA VAL A 80 0.71 6.35 10.34
C VAL A 80 -0.12 5.09 10.39
N ARG A 81 -1.27 5.11 11.08
CA ARG A 81 -2.08 3.92 11.25
C ARG A 81 -2.60 3.67 9.86
N ARG A 82 -1.92 2.80 9.11
CA ARG A 82 -2.50 2.20 7.91
C ARG A 82 -3.92 1.83 8.33
N PRO A 83 -4.96 2.34 7.64
CA PRO A 83 -6.32 1.99 7.96
C PRO A 83 -6.34 0.48 8.16
N LYS A 84 -6.76 0.03 9.34
CA LYS A 84 -6.76 -1.40 9.65
C LYS A 84 -7.51 -2.08 8.52
N PRO A 85 -6.89 -3.01 7.75
CA PRO A 85 -7.57 -3.62 6.63
C PRO A 85 -8.88 -4.22 7.15
N ILE A 86 -9.98 -3.93 6.47
CA ILE A 86 -11.27 -4.50 6.82
C ILE A 86 -11.11 -6.01 6.69
N GLN A 87 -11.21 -6.74 7.80
CA GLN A 87 -11.05 -8.19 7.78
C GLN A 87 -12.35 -8.79 7.24
N MET A 88 -12.33 -9.17 5.96
CA MET A 88 -13.37 -10.03 5.40
C MET A 88 -13.18 -11.44 5.96
N GLU A 89 -14.21 -11.95 6.63
CA GLU A 89 -14.21 -13.34 7.07
C GLU A 89 -14.50 -14.24 5.87
N VAL A 90 -13.63 -15.23 5.68
CA VAL A 90 -13.83 -16.31 4.70
C VAL A 90 -14.17 -17.57 5.49
N ASP A 91 -15.26 -18.22 5.09
CA ASP A 91 -15.69 -19.49 5.67
C ASP A 91 -14.67 -20.59 5.39
N LYS A 92 -14.66 -21.60 6.26
CA LYS A 92 -13.82 -22.77 6.03
C LYS A 92 -14.39 -23.61 4.90
N PHE A 93 -13.54 -24.05 4.00
CA PHE A 93 -13.91 -25.03 2.97
C PHE A 93 -13.58 -26.43 3.48
N ASP A 94 -14.61 -27.22 3.78
CA ASP A 94 -14.42 -28.58 4.30
C ASP A 94 -14.24 -29.62 3.19
N GLY A 95 -14.67 -29.33 1.95
CA GLY A 95 -14.64 -30.27 0.83
C GLY A 95 -15.73 -31.33 0.92
N LYS A 96 -16.92 -30.95 1.41
CA LYS A 96 -18.09 -31.83 1.51
C LYS A 96 -18.88 -31.84 0.21
N GLU A 97 -19.70 -32.87 0.03
CA GLU A 97 -20.64 -32.95 -1.09
C GLU A 97 -21.60 -31.76 -1.06
N GLY A 98 -21.63 -30.99 -2.14
CA GLY A 98 -22.41 -29.74 -2.25
C GLY A 98 -21.64 -28.45 -1.95
N ASP A 99 -20.40 -28.53 -1.45
CA ASP A 99 -19.55 -27.34 -1.31
C ASP A 99 -19.14 -26.81 -2.70
N ASN A 100 -19.23 -25.49 -2.88
CA ASN A 100 -18.85 -24.86 -4.14
C ASN A 100 -17.43 -24.26 -4.04
N LEU A 101 -16.45 -25.01 -4.54
CA LEU A 101 -15.04 -24.64 -4.50
C LEU A 101 -14.74 -23.33 -5.27
N MET A 102 -15.38 -23.12 -6.42
CA MET A 102 -15.22 -21.89 -7.22
C MET A 102 -15.72 -20.65 -6.47
N LEU A 103 -16.85 -20.76 -5.78
CA LEU A 103 -17.39 -19.69 -4.94
C LEU A 103 -16.43 -19.39 -3.79
N TRP A 104 -15.89 -20.43 -3.16
CA TRP A 104 -14.92 -20.28 -2.08
C TRP A 104 -13.63 -19.59 -2.54
N PHE A 105 -13.05 -19.99 -3.68
CA PHE A 105 -11.89 -19.31 -4.26
C PHE A 105 -12.15 -17.82 -4.49
N ARG A 106 -13.36 -17.47 -4.96
CA ARG A 106 -13.74 -16.08 -5.18
C ARG A 106 -13.82 -15.26 -3.88
N GLN A 107 -14.31 -15.86 -2.81
CA GLN A 107 -14.33 -15.23 -1.48
C GLN A 107 -12.91 -15.04 -0.93
N VAL A 108 -12.05 -16.03 -1.11
CA VAL A 108 -10.63 -15.96 -0.72
C VAL A 108 -9.91 -14.84 -1.48
N GLU A 109 -10.07 -14.75 -2.80
CA GLU A 109 -9.47 -13.66 -3.61
C GLU A 109 -9.95 -12.29 -3.16
N SER A 110 -11.24 -12.16 -2.82
CA SER A 110 -11.81 -10.90 -2.33
C SER A 110 -11.20 -10.51 -0.98
N ALA A 111 -11.06 -11.46 -0.05
CA ALA A 111 -10.44 -11.21 1.23
C ALA A 111 -8.96 -10.85 1.11
N MET A 112 -8.21 -11.51 0.21
CA MET A 112 -6.82 -11.15 -0.09
C MET A 112 -6.70 -9.74 -0.66
N PHE A 113 -7.61 -9.35 -1.56
CA PHE A 113 -7.64 -8.02 -2.15
C PHE A 113 -7.91 -6.94 -1.09
N ILE A 114 -8.90 -7.15 -0.21
CA ILE A 114 -9.23 -6.21 0.87
C ILE A 114 -8.09 -6.12 1.91
N ALA A 115 -7.42 -7.25 2.16
CA ALA A 115 -6.29 -7.32 3.09
C ALA A 115 -4.94 -6.90 2.46
N ASP A 116 -4.93 -6.51 1.19
CA ASP A 116 -3.72 -6.14 0.41
C ASP A 116 -2.61 -7.21 0.48
N ILE A 117 -3.00 -8.49 0.43
CA ILE A 117 -2.06 -9.62 0.46
C ILE A 117 -1.53 -9.83 -0.96
N THR A 118 -0.29 -9.40 -1.20
CA THR A 118 0.39 -9.49 -2.51
C THR A 118 1.53 -10.51 -2.54
N TYR A 119 2.10 -10.85 -1.37
CA TYR A 119 3.17 -11.83 -1.26
C TYR A 119 2.62 -13.27 -1.37
N GLU A 120 3.07 -14.03 -2.36
CA GLU A 120 2.52 -15.35 -2.69
C GLU A 120 2.52 -16.36 -1.52
N PRO A 121 3.60 -16.49 -0.71
CA PRO A 121 3.55 -17.37 0.47
C PRO A 121 2.47 -16.98 1.48
N TYR A 122 2.15 -15.69 1.61
CA TYR A 122 1.04 -15.25 2.46
C TYR A 122 -0.32 -15.52 1.82
N ARG A 123 -0.44 -15.47 0.50
CA ARG A 123 -1.66 -15.86 -0.21
C ARG A 123 -1.95 -17.34 -0.01
N VAL A 124 -0.97 -18.19 -0.30
CA VAL A 124 -1.09 -19.65 -0.11
C VAL A 124 -1.36 -19.97 1.37
N GLY A 125 -0.61 -19.36 2.30
CA GLY A 125 -0.82 -19.56 3.74
C GLY A 125 -2.21 -19.12 4.21
N PHE A 126 -2.71 -17.99 3.72
CA PHE A 126 -4.05 -17.50 4.03
C PHE A 126 -5.13 -18.46 3.53
N ALA A 127 -5.06 -18.89 2.27
CA ALA A 127 -6.03 -19.80 1.68
C ALA A 127 -6.02 -21.19 2.32
N THR A 128 -4.83 -21.77 2.51
CA THR A 128 -4.68 -23.09 3.15
C THR A 128 -5.12 -23.07 4.61
N GLY A 129 -4.95 -21.94 5.31
CA GLY A 129 -5.50 -21.73 6.65
C GLY A 129 -7.03 -21.72 6.71
N LYS A 130 -7.69 -21.51 5.57
CA LYS A 130 -9.15 -21.55 5.41
C LYS A 130 -9.66 -22.91 4.91
N LEU A 131 -8.79 -23.90 4.72
CA LEU A 131 -9.22 -25.28 4.49
C LEU A 131 -9.58 -25.96 5.81
N GLY A 132 -10.69 -26.68 5.80
CA GLY A 132 -11.18 -27.55 6.87
C GLY A 132 -11.37 -28.98 6.38
N GLY A 133 -11.90 -29.84 7.25
CA GLY A 133 -12.34 -31.19 6.88
C GLY A 133 -11.42 -31.98 5.95
N LEU A 134 -12.01 -32.52 4.89
CA LEU A 134 -11.37 -33.34 3.86
C LEU A 134 -10.41 -32.50 3.01
N ALA A 135 -10.75 -31.25 2.72
CA ALA A 135 -9.89 -30.37 1.94
C ALA A 135 -8.55 -30.08 2.64
N LYS A 136 -8.56 -29.92 3.95
CA LYS A 136 -7.34 -29.77 4.76
C LYS A 136 -6.50 -31.04 4.76
N GLN A 137 -7.14 -32.21 4.86
CA GLN A 137 -6.44 -33.50 4.80
C GLN A 137 -5.78 -33.71 3.43
N TRP A 138 -6.51 -33.42 2.35
CA TRP A 138 -5.98 -33.45 0.99
C TRP A 138 -4.76 -32.53 0.84
N ALA A 139 -4.85 -31.27 1.26
CA ALA A 139 -3.74 -30.33 1.12
C ALA A 139 -2.45 -30.78 1.84
N PHE A 140 -2.57 -31.49 2.98
CA PHE A 140 -1.41 -32.08 3.66
C PHE A 140 -0.82 -33.30 2.97
N THR A 141 -1.57 -33.97 2.09
CA THR A 141 -1.04 -35.10 1.29
C THR A 141 -0.27 -34.65 0.05
N CYS A 142 -0.35 -33.37 -0.34
CA CYS A 142 0.25 -32.86 -1.58
C CYS A 142 1.74 -32.48 -1.47
N GLY A 143 2.39 -32.63 -0.30
CA GLY A 143 3.82 -32.33 -0.13
C GLY A 143 4.30 -32.43 1.31
N ALA A 144 5.60 -32.23 1.54
CA ALA A 144 6.20 -32.24 2.88
C ALA A 144 5.77 -31.04 3.73
N SER A 145 5.44 -29.91 3.08
CA SER A 145 4.82 -28.74 3.68
C SER A 145 3.82 -28.10 2.70
N LEU A 146 2.86 -27.32 3.21
CA LEU A 146 1.86 -26.62 2.39
C LEU A 146 2.50 -25.60 1.43
N GLN A 147 3.67 -25.04 1.79
CA GLN A 147 4.39 -24.09 0.94
C GLN A 147 5.13 -24.80 -0.21
N ASP A 148 5.62 -26.02 0.04
CA ASP A 148 6.30 -26.81 -1.00
C ASP A 148 5.30 -27.46 -1.97
N ALA A 149 4.09 -27.78 -1.47
CA ALA A 149 3.02 -28.34 -2.30
C ALA A 149 2.43 -27.32 -3.28
N PHE A 150 2.33 -26.04 -2.86
CA PHE A 150 1.71 -24.98 -3.65
C PHE A 150 2.56 -23.70 -3.57
N PRO A 151 3.49 -23.48 -4.51
CA PRO A 151 4.36 -22.30 -4.46
C PRO A 151 3.63 -20.99 -4.74
N THR A 152 2.52 -21.02 -5.49
CA THR A 152 1.69 -19.84 -5.78
C THR A 152 0.19 -20.09 -5.61
N TRP A 153 -0.59 -19.01 -5.51
CA TRP A 153 -2.05 -19.08 -5.51
C TRP A 153 -2.62 -19.75 -6.77
N ALA A 154 -1.98 -19.55 -7.93
CA ALA A 154 -2.42 -20.14 -9.18
C ALA A 154 -2.24 -21.67 -9.18
N ASP A 155 -1.16 -22.16 -8.56
CA ASP A 155 -0.91 -23.60 -8.42
C ASP A 155 -1.96 -24.27 -7.54
N LEU A 156 -2.33 -23.62 -6.42
CA LEU A 156 -3.38 -24.11 -5.53
C LEU A 156 -4.74 -24.20 -6.24
N LYS A 157 -5.12 -23.19 -7.04
CA LYS A 157 -6.37 -23.21 -7.82
C LYS A 157 -6.37 -24.25 -8.95
N SER A 158 -5.20 -24.53 -9.51
CA SER A 158 -5.07 -25.52 -10.59
C SER A 158 -5.03 -26.95 -10.07
N SER A 159 -4.88 -27.13 -8.75
CA SER A 159 -4.81 -28.43 -8.08
C SER A 159 -6.19 -29.03 -7.76
N ASP A 160 -7.26 -28.49 -8.35
CA ASP A 160 -8.65 -28.99 -8.23
C ASP A 160 -8.83 -30.46 -8.68
N ASP A 161 -7.81 -31.04 -9.30
CA ASP A 161 -7.78 -32.45 -9.68
C ASP A 161 -7.02 -33.28 -8.62
N PRO A 162 -7.66 -34.28 -7.98
CA PRO A 162 -7.01 -35.15 -6.99
C PRO A 162 -5.83 -35.96 -7.55
N ALA A 163 -5.66 -36.04 -8.87
CA ALA A 163 -4.51 -36.65 -9.52
C ALA A 163 -3.26 -35.76 -9.49
N VAL A 164 -3.38 -34.44 -9.33
CA VAL A 164 -2.22 -33.50 -9.31
C VAL A 164 -1.31 -33.77 -8.11
N CYS A 165 -1.85 -34.20 -6.98
CA CYS A 165 -1.05 -34.55 -5.79
C CYS A 165 -0.41 -35.95 -5.84
N THR A 166 -0.54 -36.67 -6.95
CA THR A 166 0.16 -37.96 -7.19
C THR A 166 1.47 -37.81 -7.96
N ALA A 167 2.03 -36.59 -8.03
CA ALA A 167 3.33 -36.36 -8.63
C ALA A 167 4.43 -37.11 -7.83
N LYS A 168 4.86 -38.24 -8.41
CA LYS A 168 5.91 -39.13 -7.95
C LYS A 168 7.17 -38.31 -7.60
N PRO A 169 7.81 -38.52 -6.42
CA PRO A 169 9.05 -37.82 -6.10
C PRO A 169 10.08 -38.13 -7.17
N SER A 170 10.64 -37.08 -7.78
CA SER A 170 11.73 -37.19 -8.74
C SER A 170 12.94 -37.73 -7.98
N THR A 171 13.37 -38.93 -8.38
CA THR A 171 14.53 -39.66 -7.82
C THR A 171 15.81 -38.82 -8.02
N PRO A 172 16.75 -38.83 -7.06
CA PRO A 172 17.99 -38.05 -7.11
C PRO A 172 18.90 -38.38 -8.30
#